data_AF-F7X534-F1
#
_entry.id   AF-F7X534-F1
#
_cell.length_a   1.000
_cell.length_b   1.000
_cell.length_c   1.000
_cell.angle_alpha   90.00
_cell.angle_beta   90.00
_cell.angle_gamma   90.00
#
_symmetry.space_group_name_H-M   'P 1'
#
loop_
_entity.id
_entity.type
_entity.pdbx_description
1 polymer ?
#
loop_
_entity_poly.entity_id
_entity_poly.type
_entity_poly.pdbx_seq_one_letter_code
_entity_poly.pdbx_strand_id
1 'polypeptide(L)'
;MAPLRGWAPRGERLVGYAPFGHWNTMTFVAALRADRVSAPFILDGPINGERFRIYVQQVLVPELKAGDIVILDNLGSHKGQEIRAAIRKAGARLFFLPKYSPDLNPIEKLFAKIKHWLREAQARSRDAIHDELRHILQAVTPQECAVYFKEAGYERA
;
A
#
# COMPACT_ATOMS: atom_id res chain seq x y z
N MET A 1 6.24 -6.83 -13.20
CA MET A 1 5.39 -5.76 -13.78
C MET A 1 6.12 -5.08 -14.92
N ALA A 2 5.47 -4.65 -16.00
CA ALA A 2 6.12 -3.93 -17.10
C ALA A 2 5.44 -2.58 -17.37
N PRO A 3 6.12 -1.60 -18.02
CA PRO A 3 5.50 -0.35 -18.43
C PRO A 3 4.27 -0.60 -19.28
N LEU A 4 3.19 0.16 -19.05
CA LEU A 4 1.96 0.05 -19.83
C LEU A 4 2.02 0.84 -21.14
N ARG A 5 2.89 1.84 -21.20
CA ARG A 5 3.05 2.80 -22.30
C ARG A 5 4.51 3.23 -22.35
N GLY A 6 4.95 3.73 -23.51
CA GLY A 6 6.25 4.35 -23.69
C GLY A 6 6.27 5.19 -24.97
N TRP A 7 7.39 5.86 -25.22
CA TRP A 7 7.55 6.79 -26.33
C TRP A 7 8.78 6.40 -27.16
N ALA A 8 8.67 6.52 -28.49
CA ALA A 8 9.77 6.36 -29.42
C ALA A 8 9.68 7.43 -30.53
N PRO A 9 10.79 7.80 -31.17
CA PRO A 9 10.77 8.69 -32.33
C PRO A 9 9.84 8.19 -33.43
N ARG A 10 9.28 9.12 -34.22
CA ARG A 10 8.38 8.76 -35.32
C ARG A 10 9.13 7.91 -36.35
N GLY A 11 8.57 6.72 -36.63
CA GLY A 11 9.16 5.76 -37.56
C GLY A 11 10.02 4.68 -36.89
N GLU A 12 10.28 4.82 -35.59
CA GLU A 12 11.03 3.82 -34.81
C GLU A 12 10.12 2.95 -33.96
N ARG A 13 10.47 1.67 -33.85
CA ARG A 13 9.73 0.72 -33.00
C ARG A 13 10.19 0.85 -31.56
N LEU A 14 9.26 1.11 -30.65
CA LEU A 14 9.52 0.95 -29.21
C LEU A 14 9.64 -0.54 -28.87
N VAL A 15 10.82 -0.95 -28.39
CA VAL A 15 11.06 -2.30 -27.88
C VAL A 15 10.87 -2.29 -26.36
N GLY A 16 10.06 -3.23 -25.85
CA GLY A 16 9.80 -3.39 -24.42
C GLY A 16 9.94 -4.84 -23.98
N TYR A 17 10.33 -5.03 -22.72
CA TYR A 17 10.54 -6.36 -22.14
C TYR A 17 9.58 -6.58 -20.96
N ALA A 18 8.96 -7.75 -20.92
CA ALA A 18 8.10 -8.18 -19.83
C ALA A 18 8.65 -9.47 -19.22
N PRO A 19 8.52 -9.67 -17.89
CA PRO A 19 8.84 -10.95 -17.27
C PRO A 19 8.02 -12.08 -17.89
N PHE A 20 8.66 -13.21 -18.14
CA PHE A 20 8.04 -14.41 -18.67
C PHE A 20 8.29 -15.59 -17.72
N GLY A 21 7.34 -16.51 -17.63
CA GLY A 21 7.42 -17.68 -16.75
C GLY A 21 6.56 -17.57 -15.49
N HIS A 22 7.01 -18.20 -14.41
CA HIS A 22 6.23 -18.33 -13.18
C HIS A 22 6.15 -17.00 -12.44
N TRP A 23 4.96 -16.68 -11.92
CA TRP A 23 4.73 -15.46 -11.16
C TRP A 23 5.34 -15.57 -9.77
N ASN A 24 6.36 -14.76 -9.49
CA ASN A 24 6.85 -14.52 -8.14
C ASN A 24 6.06 -13.36 -7.53
N THR A 25 5.12 -13.68 -6.64
CA THR A 25 4.29 -12.68 -5.97
C THR A 25 4.99 -12.11 -4.75
N MET A 26 5.04 -10.79 -4.64
CA MET A 26 5.38 -10.07 -3.42
C MET A 26 4.18 -9.21 -3.02
N THR A 27 3.84 -9.21 -1.74
CA THR A 27 2.79 -8.34 -1.20
C THR A 27 3.44 -7.18 -0.45
N PHE A 28 3.08 -5.96 -0.84
CA PHE A 28 3.38 -4.75 -0.08
C PHE A 28 2.13 -4.35 0.70
N VAL A 29 2.28 -4.12 2.00
CA VAL A 29 1.24 -3.60 2.89
C VAL A 29 1.80 -2.39 3.64
N ALA A 30 0.97 -1.38 3.85
CA ALA A 30 1.34 -0.18 4.59
C ALA A 30 0.08 0.45 5.20
N ALA A 31 0.28 1.40 6.10
CA ALA A 31 -0.73 2.34 6.52
C ALA A 31 -0.46 3.71 5.89
N LEU A 32 -1.53 4.46 5.62
CA LEU A 32 -1.43 5.85 5.16
C LEU A 32 -2.03 6.75 6.23
N ARG A 33 -1.30 7.79 6.60
CA ARG A 33 -1.76 8.87 7.47
C ARG A 33 -1.80 10.16 6.67
N ALA A 34 -2.56 11.15 7.12
CA ALA A 34 -2.74 12.41 6.39
C ALA A 34 -1.43 13.19 6.15
N ASP A 35 -0.36 12.85 6.87
CA ASP A 35 0.94 13.49 6.82
C ASP A 35 2.08 12.57 6.33
N ARG A 36 1.89 11.25 6.22
CA ARG A 36 2.97 10.31 5.87
C ARG A 36 2.45 8.91 5.53
N VAL A 37 3.29 8.13 4.86
CA VAL A 37 3.18 6.66 4.83
C VAL A 37 3.76 6.09 6.13
N SER A 38 3.09 5.10 6.71
CA SER A 38 3.40 4.50 8.01
C SER A 38 3.43 2.98 7.88
N ALA A 39 4.16 2.30 8.75
CA ALA A 39 4.20 0.83 8.83
C ALA A 39 4.38 0.10 7.48
N PRO A 40 5.31 0.49 6.59
CA PRO A 40 5.52 -0.26 5.34
C PRO A 40 6.10 -1.65 5.63
N PHE A 41 5.57 -2.67 4.97
CA PHE A 41 5.99 -4.06 5.13
C PHE A 41 5.87 -4.84 3.83
N ILE A 42 6.86 -5.69 3.55
CA ILE A 42 6.93 -6.51 2.34
C ILE A 42 6.94 -7.98 2.75
N LEU A 43 6.13 -8.78 2.07
CA LEU A 43 5.97 -10.21 2.29
C LEU A 43 6.16 -10.96 0.97
N ASP A 44 6.84 -12.10 1.01
CA ASP A 44 6.86 -13.05 -0.10
C ASP A 44 5.55 -13.84 -0.17
N GLY A 45 4.89 -13.80 -1.31
CA GLY A 45 3.62 -14.48 -1.57
C GLY A 45 2.38 -13.67 -1.16
N PRO A 46 1.18 -14.26 -1.29
CA PRO A 46 -0.08 -13.59 -0.97
C PRO A 46 -0.24 -13.34 0.53
N ILE A 47 -1.04 -12.33 0.87
CA ILE A 47 -1.46 -12.09 2.25
C ILE A 47 -2.65 -12.97 2.62
N ASN A 48 -2.69 -13.45 3.86
CA ASN A 48 -3.80 -14.17 4.46
C ASN A 48 -4.07 -13.63 5.88
N GLY A 49 -5.07 -14.17 6.58
CA GLY A 49 -5.43 -13.69 7.93
C GLY A 49 -4.28 -13.77 8.94
N GLU A 50 -3.47 -14.83 8.89
CA GLU A 50 -2.33 -15.00 9.79
C GLU A 50 -1.22 -13.97 9.52
N ARG A 51 -0.81 -13.83 8.26
CA ARG A 51 0.22 -12.85 7.85
C ARG A 51 -0.22 -11.42 8.13
N PHE A 52 -1.49 -11.11 7.90
CA PHE A 52 -2.06 -9.81 8.22
C PHE A 52 -2.09 -9.55 9.73
N ARG A 53 -2.44 -10.56 10.54
CA ARG A 53 -2.36 -10.46 12.01
C ARG A 53 -0.94 -10.15 12.48
N ILE A 54 0.07 -10.83 11.93
CA ILE A 54 1.48 -10.56 12.23
C ILE A 54 1.84 -9.11 11.88
N TYR A 55 1.50 -8.66 10.68
CA TYR A 55 1.69 -7.27 10.26
C TYR A 55 1.06 -6.28 11.25
N VAL A 56 -0.21 -6.51 11.65
CA VAL A 56 -0.89 -5.63 12.59
C VAL A 56 -0.16 -5.58 13.93
N GLN A 57 0.18 -6.73 14.49
CA GLN A 57 0.77 -6.82 15.84
C GLN A 57 2.20 -6.30 15.90
N GLN A 58 3.01 -6.59 14.88
CA GLN A 58 4.44 -6.33 14.90
C GLN A 58 4.86 -5.04 14.20
N VAL A 59 4.05 -4.54 13.26
CA VAL A 59 4.43 -3.39 12.42
C VAL A 59 3.46 -2.23 12.62
N LEU A 60 2.15 -2.46 12.51
CA LEU A 60 1.16 -1.38 12.61
C LEU A 60 1.00 -0.86 14.05
N VAL A 61 0.71 -1.75 15.00
CA VAL A 61 0.41 -1.41 16.40
C VAL A 61 1.52 -0.57 17.07
N PRO A 62 2.82 -0.87 16.89
CA PRO A 62 3.89 -0.03 17.42
C PRO A 62 3.88 1.43 16.95
N GLU A 63 3.27 1.72 15.79
CA GLU A 63 3.16 3.08 15.25
C GLU A 63 1.86 3.80 15.62
N LEU A 64 0.92 3.11 16.28
CA LEU A 64 -0.36 3.69 16.70
C LEU A 64 -0.21 4.50 17.99
N LYS A 65 -1.01 5.55 18.10
CA LYS A 65 -1.20 6.34 19.32
C LYS A 65 -2.63 6.17 19.84
N ALA A 66 -2.81 6.34 21.15
CA ALA A 66 -4.14 6.38 21.74
C ALA A 66 -4.99 7.46 21.06
N GLY A 67 -6.21 7.11 20.67
CA GLY A 67 -7.11 7.98 19.90
C GLY A 67 -7.01 7.84 18.38
N ASP A 68 -5.99 7.14 17.84
CA ASP A 68 -5.91 6.88 16.40
C ASP A 68 -7.12 6.06 15.91
N ILE A 69 -7.48 6.28 14.64
CA ILE A 69 -8.52 5.53 13.94
C ILE A 69 -7.85 4.73 12.82
N VAL A 70 -7.91 3.41 12.93
CA VAL A 70 -7.49 2.47 11.89
C VAL A 70 -8.71 2.17 11.02
N ILE A 71 -8.60 2.44 9.73
CA ILE A 71 -9.61 2.13 8.72
C ILE A 71 -9.05 1.02 7.83
N LEU A 72 -9.75 -0.10 7.74
CA LEU A 72 -9.38 -1.21 6.86
C LEU A 72 -10.47 -1.45 5.82
N ASP A 73 -10.09 -2.02 4.67
CA ASP A 73 -11.07 -2.56 3.74
C ASP A 73 -11.89 -3.71 4.39
N ASN A 74 -12.97 -4.13 3.72
CA ASN A 74 -13.88 -5.15 4.26
C ASN A 74 -13.45 -6.61 3.94
N LEU A 75 -12.17 -6.86 3.66
CA LEU A 75 -11.66 -8.19 3.30
C LEU A 75 -11.71 -9.16 4.49
N GLY A 76 -11.99 -10.43 4.22
CA GLY A 76 -12.11 -11.47 5.26
C GLY A 76 -10.86 -11.61 6.13
N SER A 77 -9.67 -11.48 5.55
CA SER A 77 -8.37 -11.54 6.27
C SER A 77 -8.21 -10.46 7.34
N HIS A 78 -8.95 -9.35 7.25
CA HIS A 78 -8.83 -8.22 8.18
C HIS A 78 -9.72 -8.35 9.42
N LYS A 79 -10.58 -9.38 9.48
CA LYS A 79 -11.66 -9.49 10.48
C LYS A 79 -11.33 -10.34 11.71
N GLY A 80 -10.07 -10.76 11.88
CA GLY A 80 -9.63 -11.53 13.04
C GLY A 80 -9.92 -10.81 14.37
N GLN A 81 -10.37 -11.55 15.38
CA GLN A 81 -10.68 -10.98 16.69
C GLN A 81 -9.42 -10.42 17.37
N GLU A 82 -8.28 -11.07 17.15
CA GLU A 82 -6.97 -10.71 17.66
C GLU A 82 -6.47 -9.38 17.10
N ILE A 83 -6.79 -9.09 15.83
CA ILE A 83 -6.47 -7.80 15.17
C ILE A 83 -7.17 -6.67 15.92
N ARG A 84 -8.48 -6.82 16.15
CA ARG A 84 -9.29 -5.83 16.88
C ARG A 84 -8.79 -5.67 18.31
N ALA A 85 -8.46 -6.76 19.00
CA ALA A 85 -7.95 -6.72 20.36
C ALA A 85 -6.59 -5.98 20.43
N ALA A 86 -5.69 -6.24 19.50
CA ALA A 86 -4.37 -5.59 19.44
C ALA A 86 -4.49 -4.08 19.21
N ILE A 87 -5.32 -3.64 18.27
CA ILE A 87 -5.55 -2.22 17.99
C ILE A 87 -6.19 -1.51 19.20
N ARG A 88 -7.18 -2.13 19.85
CA ARG A 88 -7.81 -1.58 21.05
C ARG A 88 -6.85 -1.48 22.23
N LYS A 89 -5.96 -2.46 22.40
CA LYS A 89 -4.93 -2.43 23.46
C LYS A 89 -3.98 -1.24 23.29
N ALA A 90 -3.74 -0.79 22.06
CA ALA A 90 -2.98 0.44 21.78
C ALA A 90 -3.78 1.74 22.02
N GLY A 91 -5.04 1.64 22.46
CA GLY A 91 -5.93 2.80 22.65
C GLY A 91 -6.52 3.35 21.35
N ALA A 92 -6.40 2.62 20.23
CA ALA A 92 -6.92 3.01 18.92
C ALA A 92 -8.28 2.36 18.63
N ARG A 93 -9.00 2.91 17.64
CA ARG A 93 -10.30 2.42 17.17
C ARG A 93 -10.15 1.77 15.80
N LEU A 94 -10.91 0.70 15.55
CA LEU A 94 -10.93 0.00 14.27
C LEU A 94 -12.28 0.17 13.58
N PHE A 95 -12.26 0.61 12.34
CA PHE A 95 -13.41 0.70 11.44
C PHE A 95 -13.14 -0.07 10.15
N PHE A 96 -14.22 -0.54 9.52
CA PHE A 96 -14.18 -1.17 8.21
C PHE A 96 -14.95 -0.33 7.21
N LEU A 97 -14.40 -0.18 6.00
CA LEU A 97 -15.10 0.42 4.89
C LEU A 97 -16.29 -0.46 4.46
N PRO A 98 -17.32 0.13 3.81
CA PRO A 98 -18.34 -0.65 3.12
C PRO A 98 -17.69 -1.58 2.07
N LYS A 99 -18.40 -2.66 1.71
CA LYS A 99 -17.90 -3.59 0.69
C LYS A 99 -17.81 -2.87 -0.66
N TYR A 100 -16.76 -3.15 -1.41
CA TYR A 100 -16.52 -2.59 -2.75
C TYR A 100 -16.45 -1.06 -2.79
N SER A 101 -15.93 -0.44 -1.73
CA SER A 101 -15.70 1.02 -1.66
C SER A 101 -14.21 1.39 -1.65
N PRO A 102 -13.44 1.06 -2.71
CA PRO A 102 -12.03 1.43 -2.80
C PRO A 102 -11.84 2.95 -2.96
N ASP A 103 -12.84 3.66 -3.45
CA ASP A 103 -12.91 5.13 -3.55
C ASP A 103 -12.83 5.82 -2.18
N LEU A 104 -13.36 5.16 -1.14
CA LEU A 104 -13.27 5.62 0.24
C LEU A 104 -11.96 5.19 0.94
N ASN A 105 -11.02 4.56 0.22
CA ASN A 105 -9.74 4.11 0.78
C ASN A 105 -8.58 4.97 0.24
N PRO A 106 -8.11 5.98 1.00
CA PRO A 106 -7.07 6.92 0.52
C PRO A 106 -5.79 6.24 0.03
N ILE A 107 -5.42 5.09 0.62
CA ILE A 107 -4.16 4.40 0.30
C ILE A 107 -4.16 3.79 -1.11
N GLU A 108 -5.32 3.58 -1.73
CA GLU A 108 -5.40 3.02 -3.09
C GLU A 108 -4.70 3.91 -4.12
N LYS A 109 -4.74 5.25 -3.93
CA LYS A 109 -4.03 6.20 -4.79
C LYS A 109 -2.52 6.11 -4.64
N LEU A 110 -2.04 5.97 -3.40
CA LEU A 110 -0.62 5.70 -3.13
C LEU A 110 -0.19 4.39 -3.80
N PHE A 111 -0.97 3.31 -3.68
CA PHE A 111 -0.65 2.04 -4.32
C PHE A 111 -0.67 2.13 -5.85
N ALA A 112 -1.56 2.93 -6.43
CA ALA A 112 -1.56 3.19 -7.86
C ALA A 112 -0.26 3.90 -8.30
N LYS A 113 0.20 4.91 -7.54
CA LYS A 113 1.47 5.61 -7.76
C LYS A 113 2.68 4.68 -7.63
N ILE A 114 2.76 3.89 -6.55
CA ILE A 114 3.82 2.90 -6.34
C ILE A 114 3.87 1.91 -7.52
N LYS A 115 2.71 1.38 -7.93
CA LYS A 115 2.64 0.46 -9.07
C LYS A 115 3.10 1.11 -10.37
N HIS A 116 2.81 2.40 -10.57
CA HIS A 116 3.24 3.14 -11.75
C HIS A 116 4.76 3.25 -11.81
N TRP A 117 5.40 3.73 -10.74
CA TRP A 117 6.85 3.90 -10.68
C TRP A 117 7.61 2.57 -10.71
N LEU A 118 7.12 1.53 -10.03
CA LEU A 118 7.71 0.19 -10.14
C LEU A 118 7.60 -0.40 -11.56
N ARG A 119 6.56 -0.05 -12.34
CA ARG A 119 6.47 -0.45 -13.75
C ARG A 119 7.52 0.25 -14.59
N GLU A 120 7.74 1.53 -14.35
CA GLU A 120 8.72 2.37 -15.04
C GLU A 120 10.16 1.94 -14.73
N ALA A 121 10.48 1.72 -13.45
CA ALA A 121 11.80 1.26 -13.01
C ALA A 121 12.16 -0.14 -13.53
N GLN A 122 11.15 -0.94 -13.91
CA GLN A 122 11.34 -2.30 -14.45
C GLN A 122 12.17 -3.23 -13.55
N ALA A 123 12.20 -3.00 -12.24
CA ALA A 123 12.92 -3.85 -11.29
C ALA A 123 12.50 -5.33 -11.42
N ARG A 124 13.50 -6.23 -11.48
CA ARG A 124 13.31 -7.68 -11.76
C ARG A 124 13.78 -8.62 -10.66
N SER A 125 14.47 -8.12 -9.64
CA SER A 125 14.88 -8.90 -8.46
C SER A 125 14.14 -8.38 -7.22
N ARG A 126 14.08 -9.22 -6.18
CA ARG A 126 13.51 -8.82 -4.88
C ARG A 126 14.23 -7.60 -4.32
N ASP A 127 15.56 -7.63 -4.29
CA ASP A 127 16.38 -6.55 -3.75
C ASP A 127 16.14 -5.24 -4.51
N ALA A 128 16.09 -5.30 -5.85
CA ALA A 128 15.80 -4.11 -6.66
C ALA A 128 14.40 -3.56 -6.40
N ILE A 129 13.40 -4.42 -6.16
CA ILE A 129 12.04 -3.97 -5.79
C ILE A 129 12.05 -3.33 -4.40
N HIS A 130 12.80 -3.87 -3.44
CA HIS A 130 12.95 -3.29 -2.10
C HIS A 130 13.60 -1.91 -2.16
N ASP A 131 14.68 -1.78 -2.91
CA ASP A 131 15.38 -0.51 -3.08
C ASP A 131 14.48 0.51 -3.79
N GLU A 132 13.80 0.13 -4.86
CA GLU A 132 12.88 1.03 -5.56
C GLU A 132 11.73 1.47 -4.65
N LEU A 133 11.10 0.55 -3.90
CA LEU A 133 10.08 0.91 -2.92
C LEU A 133 10.58 1.91 -1.88
N ARG A 134 11.83 1.76 -1.40
CA ARG A 134 12.43 2.74 -0.47
C ARG A 134 12.52 4.13 -1.11
N HIS A 135 13.03 4.24 -2.33
CA HIS A 135 13.14 5.52 -3.04
C HIS A 135 11.77 6.15 -3.26
N ILE A 136 10.80 5.36 -3.72
CA ILE A 136 9.42 5.80 -3.95
C ILE A 136 8.81 6.35 -2.66
N LEU A 137 8.92 5.62 -1.55
CA LEU A 137 8.35 6.03 -0.27
C LEU A 137 8.99 7.31 0.29
N GLN A 138 10.29 7.52 0.07
CA GLN A 138 10.99 8.75 0.44
C GLN A 138 10.54 9.98 -0.37
N ALA A 139 10.00 9.77 -1.57
CA ALA A 139 9.48 10.84 -2.42
C ALA A 139 8.02 11.23 -2.11
N VAL A 140 7.31 10.47 -1.26
CA VAL A 140 5.93 10.79 -0.87
C VAL A 140 5.95 11.91 0.17
N THR A 141 5.28 13.01 -0.14
CA THR A 141 5.26 14.20 0.73
C THR A 141 4.03 14.23 1.64
N PRO A 142 4.09 14.94 2.79
CA PRO A 142 2.92 15.15 3.63
C PRO A 142 1.74 15.81 2.91
N GLN A 143 2.02 16.77 2.01
CA GLN A 143 1.00 17.45 1.22
C GLN A 143 0.29 16.46 0.27
N GLU A 144 1.05 15.56 -0.35
CA GLU A 144 0.48 14.52 -1.20
C GLU A 144 -0.40 13.55 -0.40
N CYS A 145 0.03 13.12 0.78
CA CYS A 145 -0.79 12.31 1.67
C CYS A 145 -2.12 12.99 2.02
N ALA A 146 -2.09 14.29 2.35
CA ALA A 146 -3.29 15.06 2.66
C ALA A 146 -4.25 15.13 1.47
N VAL A 147 -3.73 15.27 0.24
CA VAL A 147 -4.54 15.25 -0.98
C VAL A 147 -5.23 13.90 -1.16
N TYR A 148 -4.57 12.78 -0.90
CA TYR A 148 -5.22 11.45 -1.00
C TYR A 148 -6.40 11.31 -0.05
N PHE A 149 -6.27 11.80 1.20
CA PHE A 149 -7.39 11.83 2.14
C PHE A 149 -8.51 12.75 1.67
N LYS A 150 -8.15 13.93 1.16
CA LYS A 150 -9.11 14.89 0.62
C LYS A 150 -9.98 14.26 -0.48
N GLU A 151 -9.33 13.67 -1.48
CA GLU A 151 -10.00 13.07 -2.63
C GLU A 151 -10.84 11.83 -2.29
N ALA A 152 -10.56 11.18 -1.16
CA ALA A 152 -11.36 10.06 -0.62
C ALA A 152 -12.51 10.55 0.29
N GLY A 153 -12.74 11.87 0.38
CA GLY A 153 -13.86 12.45 1.11
C GLY A 153 -13.63 12.68 2.61
N TYR A 154 -12.37 12.64 3.08
CA TYR A 154 -12.02 12.88 4.49
C TYR A 154 -11.75 14.35 4.82
N GLU A 155 -12.24 15.26 3.97
CA GLU A 155 -12.16 16.70 4.22
C GLU A 155 -12.94 17.06 5.49
N ARG A 156 -12.38 17.92 6.33
CA ARG A 156 -13.20 18.56 7.36
C ARG A 156 -14.13 19.55 6.67
N ALA A 157 -15.43 19.44 6.94
CA ALA A 157 -16.40 20.50 6.64
C ALA A 157 -16.05 21.79 7.41
#